data_AF-A0A3D3WC76-F1
#
_entry.id   AF-A0A3D3WC76-F1
#
_cell.length_a   1.000
_cell.length_b   1.000
_cell.length_c   1.000
_cell.angle_alpha   90.00
_cell.angle_beta   90.00
_cell.angle_gamma   90.00
#
_symmetry.space_group_name_H-M   'P 1'
#
loop_
_entity.id
_entity.type
_entity.pdbx_description
1 polymer ?
#
loop_
_entity_poly.entity_id
_entity_poly.type
_entity_poly.pdbx_seq_one_letter_code
_entity_poly.pdbx_strand_id
1 'polypeptide(L)' 'MKDTLLTYTAAAEDQDAVLRDILKDRFNLSQALTARLKWQYRIKVNGQWSRTNHRIRPGDVITVDVDFS' A
#
# COMPACT_ATOMS: atom_id res chain seq x y z
N MET A 1 21.87 -3.03 3.41
CA MET A 1 20.78 -2.80 2.43
C MET A 1 19.59 -2.34 3.25
N LYS A 2 19.08 -1.14 3.03
CA LYS A 2 17.87 -0.68 3.74
C LYS A 2 16.70 -1.40 3.11
N ASP A 3 15.96 -2.18 3.90
CA ASP A 3 14.72 -2.82 3.46
C ASP A 3 13.63 -1.75 3.38
N THR A 4 13.65 -0.99 2.28
CA THR A 4 12.74 0.13 2.06
C THR A 4 11.44 -0.29 1.35
N LEU A 5 11.28 -1.58 1.08
CA LEU A 5 10.08 -2.16 0.48
C LEU A 5 9.23 -2.83 1.55
N LEU A 6 8.12 -2.19 1.91
CA LEU A 6 7.13 -2.77 2.80
C LEU A 6 6.17 -3.63 1.98
N THR A 7 5.91 -4.86 2.43
CA THR A 7 5.00 -5.79 1.77
C THR A 7 3.95 -6.29 2.76
N TYR A 8 2.69 -6.32 2.33
CA TYR A 8 1.57 -6.84 3.11
C TYR A 8 0.66 -7.68 2.21
N THR A 9 0.29 -8.86 2.68
CA THR A 9 -0.71 -9.69 2.02
C THR A 9 -2.04 -9.50 2.72
N ALA A 10 -3.06 -9.09 1.96
CA ALA A 10 -4.39 -8.83 2.48
C ALA A 10 -5.03 -10.10 3.05
N ALA A 11 -5.58 -9.99 4.26
CA ALA A 11 -6.29 -11.07 4.93
C ALA A 11 -7.78 -11.08 4.54
N ALA A 12 -8.51 -12.10 4.97
CA ALA A 12 -9.97 -12.17 4.81
C ALA A 12 -10.69 -10.96 5.47
N GLU A 13 -10.08 -10.42 6.53
CA GLU A 13 -10.53 -9.23 7.27
C GLU A 13 -10.56 -7.95 6.40
N ASP A 14 -9.68 -7.89 5.40
CA ASP A 14 -9.47 -6.70 4.56
C ASP A 14 -10.37 -6.72 3.32
N GLN A 15 -11.31 -7.67 3.24
CA GLN A 15 -12.22 -7.78 2.10
C GLN A 15 -13.01 -6.48 1.91
N ASP A 16 -13.01 -5.98 0.67
CA ASP A 16 -13.66 -4.72 0.27
C ASP A 16 -13.11 -3.46 0.95
N ALA A 17 -12.03 -3.60 1.76
CA ALA A 17 -11.33 -2.47 2.32
C ALA A 17 -10.67 -1.64 1.20
N VAL A 18 -10.63 -0.33 1.41
CA VAL A 18 -9.99 0.57 0.46
C VAL A 18 -8.48 0.56 0.72
N LEU A 19 -7.67 0.56 -0.34
CA LEU A 19 -6.21 0.56 -0.24
C LEU A 19 -5.70 1.68 0.69
N ARG A 20 -6.31 2.87 0.67
CA ARG A 20 -6.01 3.96 1.61
C ARG A 20 -6.11 3.53 3.08
N ASP A 21 -7.13 2.77 3.43
CA ASP A 21 -7.39 2.36 4.81
C ASP A 21 -6.39 1.27 5.22
N ILE A 22 -6.03 0.36 4.30
CA ILE A 22 -4.92 -0.60 4.51
C ILE A 22 -3.58 0.11 4.71
N LEU A 23 -3.26 1.11 3.90
CA LEU A 23 -2.04 1.91 4.04
C LEU A 23 -1.98 2.65 5.39
N LYS A 24 -3.14 3.05 5.91
CA LYS A 24 -3.23 3.71 7.21
C LYS A 24 -3.16 2.71 8.36
N ASP A 25 -3.98 1.66 8.34
CA ASP A 25 -4.23 0.81 9.49
C ASP A 25 -3.23 -0.35 9.60
N ARG A 26 -2.74 -0.86 8.46
CA ARG A 26 -1.75 -1.96 8.43
C ARG A 26 -0.32 -1.45 8.30
N PHE A 27 -0.10 -0.43 7.46
CA PHE A 27 1.24 0.14 7.25
C PHE A 27 1.55 1.37 8.13
N ASN A 28 0.58 1.87 8.91
CA ASN A 28 0.74 3.07 9.75
C ASN A 28 1.26 4.30 8.99
N LEU A 29 0.95 4.42 7.70
CA LEU A 29 1.42 5.53 6.88
C LEU A 29 0.59 6.79 7.16
N SER A 30 1.28 7.91 7.35
CA SER A 30 0.61 9.21 7.45
C SER A 30 -0.04 9.60 6.13
N GLN A 31 -1.04 10.49 6.18
CA GLN A 31 -1.69 11.00 4.98
C GLN A 31 -0.69 11.73 4.05
N ALA A 32 0.25 12.49 4.62
CA ALA A 32 1.28 13.18 3.86
C ALA A 32 2.23 12.21 3.14
N LEU A 33 2.63 11.13 3.83
CA LEU A 33 3.49 10.10 3.26
C LEU A 33 2.75 9.33 2.15
N THR A 34 1.51 8.93 2.40
CA THR A 34 0.65 8.27 1.41
C THR A 34 0.46 9.13 0.16
N ALA A 35 0.23 10.44 0.33
CA ALA A 35 0.12 11.36 -0.79
C ALA A 35 1.43 11.41 -1.61
N ARG A 36 2.58 11.53 -0.95
CA ARG A 36 3.90 11.52 -1.63
C ARG A 36 4.13 10.22 -2.40
N LEU A 37 3.88 9.07 -1.79
CA LEU A 37 4.04 7.75 -2.40
C LEU A 37 3.10 7.54 -3.59
N LYS A 38 1.86 8.04 -3.48
CA LYS A 38 0.88 8.06 -4.57
C LYS A 38 1.38 8.86 -5.76
N TRP A 39 1.89 10.07 -5.54
CA TRP A 39 2.44 10.93 -6.60
C TRP A 39 3.67 10.31 -7.29
N GLN A 40 4.44 9.50 -6.56
CA GLN A 40 5.63 8.83 -7.08
C GLN A 40 5.37 7.43 -7.65
N TYR A 41 4.12 6.98 -7.76
CA TYR A 41 3.76 5.65 -8.25
C TYR A 41 4.37 4.47 -7.47
N ARG A 42 4.63 4.67 -6.17
CA ARG A 42 5.34 3.72 -5.30
C ARG A 42 4.45 2.74 -4.52
N ILE A 43 3.14 2.80 -4.76
CA ILE A 43 2.15 1.90 -4.17
C ILE A 43 1.70 0.94 -5.25
N LYS A 44 1.92 -0.36 -5.03
CA LYS A 44 1.58 -1.43 -5.95
C LYS A 44 0.67 -2.45 -5.27
N VAL A 45 -0.27 -2.99 -6.02
CA VAL A 45 -1.11 -4.12 -5.64
C VAL A 45 -0.89 -5.20 -6.69
N ASN A 46 -0.50 -6.40 -6.26
CA ASN A 46 -0.12 -7.52 -7.14
C ASN A 46 0.94 -7.11 -8.18
N GLY A 47 1.89 -6.27 -7.79
CA GLY A 47 2.97 -5.78 -8.66
C GLY A 47 2.59 -4.65 -9.61
N GLN A 48 1.30 -4.28 -9.72
CA GLN A 48 0.84 -3.17 -10.56
C GLN A 48 0.59 -1.92 -9.74
N TRP A 49 0.96 -0.74 -10.28
CA TRP A 49 0.59 0.51 -9.64
C TRP A 49 -0.92 0.59 -9.49
N SER A 50 -1.36 0.95 -8.29
CA SER A 50 -2.78 1.06 -7.98
C SER A 50 -3.13 2.37 -7.31
N ARG A 51 -4.35 2.83 -7.55
CA ARG A 51 -4.86 4.04 -6.92
C ARG A 51 -5.31 3.73 -5.50
N THR A 52 -5.24 4.73 -4.62
CA THR A 52 -5.64 4.60 -3.22
C THR A 52 -7.13 4.29 -3.01
N ASN A 53 -7.98 4.43 -4.04
CA ASN A 53 -9.40 4.05 -4.00
C ASN A 53 -9.66 2.61 -4.50
N HIS A 54 -8.61 1.86 -4.82
CA HIS A 54 -8.70 0.46 -5.19
C HIS A 54 -9.23 -0.36 -4.01
N ARG A 55 -10.15 -1.28 -4.28
CA ARG A 55 -10.67 -2.22 -3.29
C ARG A 55 -9.79 -3.44 -3.23
N ILE A 56 -9.41 -3.80 -2.02
CA ILE A 56 -8.53 -4.93 -1.74
C ILE A 56 -9.36 -6.20 -1.59
N ARG A 57 -8.83 -7.27 -2.17
CA ARG A 57 -9.35 -8.62 -2.01
C ARG A 57 -8.40 -9.43 -1.14
N PRO A 58 -8.93 -10.39 -0.37
CA PRO A 58 -8.09 -11.33 0.36
C PRO A 58 -7.10 -12.01 -0.59
N GLY A 59 -5.82 -12.06 -0.20
CA GLY A 59 -4.73 -12.59 -1.02
C GLY A 59 -4.03 -11.56 -1.93
N ASP A 60 -4.55 -10.33 -2.04
CA ASP A 60 -3.83 -9.26 -2.75
C ASP A 60 -2.52 -8.90 -2.03
N VAL A 61 -1.44 -8.76 -2.81
CA VAL A 61 -0.11 -8.40 -2.30
C VAL A 61 0.12 -6.92 -2.51
N ILE A 62 0.10 -6.16 -1.43
CA ILE A 62 0.36 -4.72 -1.43
C ILE A 62 1.84 -4.48 -1.16
N THR A 63 2.48 -3.71 -2.01
CA THR A 63 3.89 -3.32 -1.91
C THR A 63 4.02 -1.81 -1.91
N VAL A 64 4.80 -1.30 -0.95
CA VAL A 64 5.05 0.12 -0.78
C VAL A 64 6.54 0.36 -0.68
N ASP A 65 7.08 1.10 -1.64
CA ASP A 65 8.48 1.52 -1.62
C ASP A 65 8.60 2.88 -0.91
N VAL A 66 9.23 2.91 0.27
CA VAL A 66 9.44 4.13 1.07
C VAL A 66 10.84 4.72 0.90
N ASP A 67 11.58 4.35 -0.16
CA ASP A 67 12.96 4.81 -0.37
C ASP A 67 13.07 6.18 -1.01
N PHE A 68 13.15 7.23 -0.20
CA PHE A 68 13.26 8.60 -0.71
C PHE A 68 14.68 9.02 -1.11
N SER A 69 15.63 8.08 -1.19
CA SER A 69 17.02 8.34 -1.58
C SER A 69 17.14 8.86 -3.03
#